data_AF-A0A371ISK5-F1
#
_entry.id   AF-A0A371ISK5-F1
#
_cell.length_a   1.000
_cell.length_b   1.000
_cell.length_c   1.000
_cell.angle_alpha   90.00
_cell.angle_beta   90.00
_cell.angle_gamma   90.00
#
_symmetry.space_group_name_H-M   'P 1'
#
loop_
_entity.id
_entity.type
_entity.pdbx_description
1 polymer ?
#
loop_
_entity_poly.entity_id
_entity_poly.type
_entity_poly.pdbx_seq_one_letter_code
_entity_poly.pdbx_strand_id
1 'polypeptide(L)'
;MTKKRNPIENFLQSVCRFVSTEERAKDIRDELKDHIDSYIDEYTTDGMTIEDATSNALRQMGDPDTLSSNFKDNISGNKRLFVVGLIVSCMVIFLSINIYGYMNNIYAFSDIFICMIFLICYIPFLITLIKTYRKDIKLAKENPIFYIQSYKESAWYENILKPFKWLFIISFLLNIIVYFTELNTIPKNKILYETLETVPLLTMYLIMIIIFSCLSPKVQNNIVYPDGILTFQSFIPWNNIAGYRWVKQHSKNKVVYSIELKFKKNSSSNSFKVSSYSQFIKVSSYQMNLVDEIFKLNDIEHRQFF
;
A
#
# COMPACT_ATOMS: atom_id res chain seq x y z
N MET A 1 -28.88 -2.95 23.48
CA MET A 1 -28.19 -2.95 24.78
C MET A 1 -26.79 -2.40 24.58
N THR A 2 -26.52 -1.19 25.06
CA THR A 2 -25.21 -0.54 25.02
C THR A 2 -24.28 -1.22 26.02
N LYS A 3 -23.46 -2.15 25.53
CA LYS A 3 -22.37 -2.76 26.31
C LYS A 3 -21.48 -1.61 26.82
N LYS A 4 -21.46 -1.36 28.12
CA LYS A 4 -20.59 -0.35 28.76
C LYS A 4 -19.17 -0.70 28.32
N ARG A 5 -18.60 0.08 27.40
CA ARG A 5 -17.31 -0.26 26.78
C ARG A 5 -16.22 -0.14 27.85
N ASN A 6 -15.34 -1.13 27.93
CA ASN A 6 -14.20 -1.10 28.82
C ASN A 6 -13.34 0.14 28.47
N PRO A 7 -13.06 1.05 29.42
CA PRO A 7 -12.28 2.27 29.15
C PRO A 7 -10.89 1.96 28.58
N ILE A 8 -10.29 0.84 28.98
CA ILE A 8 -9.01 0.35 28.44
C ILE A 8 -9.13 0.02 26.95
N GLU A 9 -10.19 -0.69 26.56
CA GLU A 9 -10.42 -1.05 25.15
C GLU A 9 -10.66 0.19 24.29
N ASN A 10 -11.36 1.21 24.80
CA ASN A 10 -11.55 2.47 24.09
C ASN A 10 -10.22 3.23 23.91
N PHE A 11 -9.38 3.25 24.95
CA PHE A 11 -8.05 3.84 24.88
C PHE A 11 -7.20 3.14 23.83
N LEU A 12 -7.08 1.82 23.92
CA LEU A 12 -6.29 1.00 22.98
C LEU A 12 -6.79 1.14 21.54
N GLN A 13 -8.11 1.15 21.33
CA GLN A 13 -8.72 1.40 20.02
C GLN A 13 -8.36 2.78 19.47
N SER A 14 -8.36 3.80 20.32
CA SER A 14 -8.02 5.17 19.93
C SER A 14 -6.54 5.31 19.58
N VAL A 15 -5.65 4.70 20.35
CA VAL A 15 -4.21 4.67 20.07
C VAL A 15 -3.91 3.95 18.74
N CYS A 16 -4.61 2.83 18.48
CA CYS A 16 -4.38 2.03 17.27
C CYS A 16 -5.04 2.62 16.00
N ARG A 17 -5.72 3.77 16.08
CA ARG A 17 -6.49 4.37 14.97
C ARG A 17 -5.66 4.55 13.70
N PHE A 18 -4.39 4.91 13.81
CA PHE A 18 -3.51 5.14 12.66
C PHE A 18 -2.59 3.96 12.30
N VAL A 19 -2.74 2.81 12.97
CA VAL A 19 -1.88 1.66 12.72
C VAL A 19 -2.33 0.93 11.45
N SER A 20 -1.42 0.78 10.51
CA SER A 20 -1.72 0.30 9.16
C SER A 20 -1.97 -1.20 9.06
N THR A 21 -1.55 -2.02 10.03
CA THR A 21 -1.69 -3.47 9.95
C THR A 21 -2.26 -4.12 11.20
N GLU A 22 -3.09 -5.16 11.03
CA GLU A 22 -3.64 -5.95 12.14
C GLU A 22 -2.55 -6.55 13.04
N GLU A 23 -1.44 -7.01 12.45
CA GLU A 23 -0.31 -7.59 13.19
C GLU A 23 0.38 -6.53 14.04
N ARG A 24 0.72 -5.39 13.43
CA ARG A 24 1.33 -4.27 14.17
C ARG A 24 0.38 -3.68 15.21
N ALA A 25 -0.91 -3.59 14.90
CA ALA A 25 -1.93 -3.11 15.83
C ALA A 25 -2.08 -4.06 17.01
N LYS A 26 -2.00 -5.37 16.78
CA LYS A 26 -1.99 -6.36 17.84
C LYS A 26 -0.75 -6.20 18.73
N ASP A 27 0.43 -6.11 18.13
CA ASP A 27 1.70 -5.99 18.88
C ASP A 27 1.69 -4.74 19.77
N ILE A 28 1.35 -3.57 19.22
CA ILE A 28 1.24 -2.31 19.96
C ILE A 28 0.20 -2.42 21.08
N ARG A 29 -0.95 -3.02 20.78
CA ARG A 29 -2.03 -3.15 21.76
C ARG A 29 -1.62 -4.06 22.92
N ASP A 30 -1.02 -5.20 22.63
CA ASP A 30 -0.63 -6.18 23.64
C ASP A 30 0.45 -5.55 24.57
N GLU A 31 1.44 -4.83 24.00
CA GLU A 31 2.44 -4.06 24.78
C GLU A 31 1.80 -2.98 25.66
N LEU A 32 0.92 -2.14 25.09
CA LEU A 32 0.26 -1.07 25.86
C LEU A 32 -0.66 -1.63 26.94
N LYS A 33 -1.31 -2.77 26.67
CA LYS A 33 -2.18 -3.42 27.65
C LYS A 33 -1.37 -3.94 28.83
N ASP A 34 -0.25 -4.62 28.58
CA ASP A 34 0.63 -5.11 29.64
C ASP A 34 1.11 -3.96 30.55
N HIS A 35 1.44 -2.80 29.95
CA HIS A 35 1.78 -1.61 30.71
C HIS A 35 0.60 -1.03 31.51
N ILE A 36 -0.62 -1.01 30.96
CA ILE A 36 -1.82 -0.53 31.67
C ILE A 36 -2.10 -1.43 32.87
N ASP A 37 -2.07 -2.75 32.66
CA ASP A 37 -2.32 -3.74 33.70
C ASP A 37 -1.27 -3.62 34.82
N SER A 38 0.02 -3.42 34.46
CA SER A 38 1.08 -3.16 35.45
C SER A 38 0.84 -1.90 36.30
N TYR A 39 0.33 -0.81 35.71
CA TYR A 39 0.01 0.41 36.48
C TYR A 39 -1.22 0.21 37.37
N ILE A 40 -2.23 -0.55 36.91
CA ILE A 40 -3.39 -0.87 37.72
C ILE A 40 -2.96 -1.69 38.95
N ASP A 41 -2.10 -2.68 38.76
CA ASP A 41 -1.58 -3.51 39.86
C ASP A 41 -0.78 -2.68 40.88
N GLU A 42 0.04 -1.72 40.42
CA GLU A 42 0.76 -0.79 41.28
C GLU A 42 -0.22 0.09 42.10
N TYR A 43 -1.16 0.76 41.45
CA TYR A 43 -2.12 1.64 42.14
C TYR A 43 -3.07 0.89 43.07
N THR A 44 -3.47 -0.34 42.72
CA THR A 44 -4.30 -1.17 43.61
C THR A 44 -3.52 -1.70 44.79
N THR A 45 -2.22 -2.01 44.63
CA THR A 45 -1.32 -2.33 45.75
C THR A 45 -1.16 -1.15 46.69
N ASP A 46 -1.17 0.07 46.17
CA ASP A 46 -1.16 1.33 46.94
C ASP A 46 -2.52 1.66 47.61
N GLY A 47 -3.51 0.76 47.49
CA GLY A 47 -4.79 0.87 48.17
C GLY A 47 -5.89 1.62 47.40
N MET A 48 -5.69 1.94 46.12
CA MET A 48 -6.76 2.52 45.29
C MET A 48 -7.82 1.48 44.90
N THR A 49 -9.03 1.97 44.64
CA THR A 49 -10.08 1.14 44.00
C THR A 49 -9.68 0.80 42.57
N ILE A 50 -10.22 -0.30 42.03
CA ILE A 50 -9.92 -0.74 40.66
C ILE A 50 -10.32 0.34 39.64
N GLU A 51 -11.44 1.03 39.87
CA GLU A 51 -11.93 2.11 39.02
C GLU A 51 -10.98 3.31 39.01
N ASP A 52 -10.52 3.74 40.19
CA ASP A 52 -9.59 4.88 40.33
C ASP A 52 -8.19 4.51 39.80
N ALA A 53 -7.73 3.29 40.08
CA ALA A 53 -6.48 2.75 39.54
C ALA A 53 -6.51 2.71 38.00
N THR A 54 -7.62 2.26 37.41
CA THR A 54 -7.80 2.25 35.94
C THR A 54 -7.75 3.68 35.38
N SER A 55 -8.44 4.62 36.01
CA SER A 55 -8.42 6.02 35.56
C SER A 55 -7.02 6.64 35.65
N ASN A 56 -6.27 6.34 36.72
CA ASN A 56 -4.90 6.82 36.89
C ASN A 56 -3.92 6.17 35.91
N ALA A 57 -4.04 4.86 35.67
CA ALA A 57 -3.23 4.14 34.69
C ALA A 57 -3.41 4.71 33.28
N LEU A 58 -4.65 4.96 32.86
CA LEU A 58 -4.93 5.58 31.55
C LEU A 58 -4.40 7.03 31.47
N ARG A 59 -4.49 7.80 32.56
CA ARG A 59 -3.92 9.15 32.62
C ARG A 59 -2.39 9.12 32.50
N GLN A 60 -1.74 8.12 33.08
CA GLN A 60 -0.29 7.94 33.02
C GLN A 60 0.20 7.54 31.63
N MET A 61 -0.59 6.76 30.89
CA MET A 61 -0.31 6.46 29.48
C MET A 61 -0.33 7.70 28.58
N GLY A 62 -1.04 8.75 29.01
CA GLY A 62 -1.16 10.01 28.30
C GLY A 62 -2.34 10.06 27.34
N ASP A 63 -2.30 11.01 26.41
CA ASP A 63 -3.39 11.25 25.47
C ASP A 63 -3.36 10.26 24.29
N PRO A 64 -4.42 9.46 24.08
CA PRO A 64 -4.45 8.48 23.00
C PRO A 64 -4.38 9.13 21.62
N ASP A 65 -4.88 10.36 21.43
CA ASP A 65 -4.79 11.05 20.15
C ASP A 65 -3.32 11.39 19.81
N THR A 66 -2.58 11.91 20.77
CA THR A 66 -1.13 12.16 20.66
C THR A 66 -0.36 10.88 20.38
N LEU A 67 -0.61 9.80 21.13
CA LEU A 67 0.04 8.49 20.86
C LEU A 67 -0.30 7.96 19.47
N SER A 68 -1.57 8.04 19.06
CA SER A 68 -2.01 7.59 17.73
C SER A 68 -1.28 8.35 16.63
N SER A 69 -1.02 9.65 16.82
CA SER A 69 -0.30 10.47 15.85
C SER A 69 1.16 10.04 15.67
N ASN A 70 1.80 9.51 16.72
CA ASN A 70 3.14 8.93 16.62
C ASN A 70 3.17 7.63 15.81
N PHE A 71 2.05 6.89 15.83
CA PHE A 71 1.86 5.70 15.00
C PHE A 71 1.36 6.01 13.59
N LYS A 72 1.16 7.29 13.26
CA LYS A 72 0.83 7.72 11.90
C LYS A 72 2.01 7.36 10.99
N ASP A 73 1.88 6.25 10.29
CA ASP A 73 2.85 5.89 9.26
C ASP A 73 2.91 7.03 8.25
N ASN A 74 4.11 7.55 7.98
CA ASN A 74 4.34 8.43 6.84
C ASN A 74 3.99 7.65 5.58
N ILE A 75 2.81 7.90 5.02
CA ILE A 75 2.32 7.20 3.84
C ILE A 75 3.26 7.51 2.68
N SER A 76 4.18 6.59 2.43
CA SER A 76 4.81 6.34 1.13
C SER A 76 5.76 7.38 0.50
N GLY A 77 6.02 8.53 1.14
CA GLY A 77 6.89 9.58 0.56
C GLY A 77 8.24 9.06 0.05
N ASN A 78 8.96 8.29 0.88
CA ASN A 78 10.29 7.78 0.56
C ASN A 78 10.28 6.70 -0.54
N LYS A 79 9.24 5.86 -0.58
CA LYS A 79 9.11 4.80 -1.59
C LYS A 79 8.85 5.39 -2.99
N ARG A 80 8.14 6.52 -3.06
CA ARG A 80 7.85 7.20 -4.33
C ARG A 80 9.11 7.79 -4.96
N LEU A 81 9.92 8.51 -4.18
CA LEU A 81 11.18 9.07 -4.68
C LEU A 81 12.14 7.97 -5.15
N PHE A 82 12.18 6.85 -4.43
CA PHE A 82 12.95 5.68 -4.84
C PHE A 82 12.47 5.11 -6.19
N VAL A 83 11.16 4.94 -6.40
CA VAL A 83 10.61 4.47 -7.68
C VAL A 83 10.85 5.47 -8.81
N VAL A 84 10.71 6.77 -8.57
CA VAL A 84 11.06 7.82 -9.55
C VAL A 84 12.55 7.71 -9.93
N GLY A 85 13.43 7.58 -8.94
CA GLY A 85 14.86 7.39 -9.16
C GLY A 85 15.16 6.19 -10.05
N LEU A 86 14.52 5.04 -9.79
CA LEU A 86 14.67 3.84 -10.62
C LEU A 86 14.19 4.05 -12.06
N ILE A 87 13.06 4.73 -12.26
CA ILE A 87 12.55 5.04 -13.61
C ILE A 87 13.54 5.95 -14.36
N VAL A 88 14.04 7.00 -13.71
CA VAL A 88 15.02 7.93 -14.31
C VAL A 88 16.31 7.20 -14.66
N SER A 89 16.86 6.40 -13.74
CA SER A 89 18.07 5.60 -14.00
C SER A 89 17.89 4.66 -15.20
N CYS A 90 16.75 3.99 -15.30
CA CYS A 90 16.45 3.16 -16.47
C CYS A 90 16.40 3.96 -17.78
N MET A 91 15.80 5.15 -17.77
CA MET A 91 15.73 5.99 -18.98
C MET A 91 17.11 6.48 -19.41
N VAL A 92 17.99 6.80 -18.45
CA VAL A 92 19.38 7.18 -18.73
C VAL A 92 20.16 5.99 -19.32
N ILE A 93 20.05 4.80 -18.72
CA ILE A 93 20.70 3.59 -19.24
C ILE A 93 20.20 3.29 -20.65
N PHE A 94 18.88 3.34 -20.85
CA PHE A 94 18.25 3.14 -22.16
C PHE A 94 18.77 4.12 -23.21
N LEU A 95 18.84 5.41 -22.89
CA LEU A 95 19.39 6.42 -23.80
C LEU A 95 20.86 6.14 -24.13
N SER A 96 21.66 5.74 -23.13
CA SER A 96 23.09 5.48 -23.30
C SER A 96 23.37 4.30 -24.23
N ILE A 97 22.63 3.19 -24.09
CA ILE A 97 22.70 2.02 -24.98
C ILE A 97 22.34 2.43 -26.41
N ASN A 98 21.32 3.28 -26.58
CA ASN A 98 20.88 3.69 -27.91
C ASN A 98 21.91 4.62 -28.61
N ILE A 99 22.46 5.59 -27.89
CA ILE A 99 23.53 6.45 -28.43
C ILE A 99 24.74 5.59 -28.84
N TYR A 100 25.12 4.62 -28.02
CA TYR A 100 26.22 3.70 -28.33
C TYR A 100 25.96 2.84 -29.56
N GLY A 101 24.77 2.23 -29.67
CA GLY A 101 24.37 1.44 -30.83
C GLY A 101 24.35 2.26 -32.12
N TYR A 102 23.92 3.53 -32.04
CA TYR A 102 23.91 4.46 -33.16
C TYR A 102 25.32 4.81 -33.63
N MET A 103 26.19 5.21 -32.69
CA MET A 103 27.57 5.63 -33.00
C MET A 103 28.39 4.52 -33.67
N ASN A 104 28.13 3.27 -33.32
CA ASN A 104 28.87 2.13 -33.82
C ASN A 104 28.15 1.38 -34.96
N ASN A 105 26.96 1.83 -35.38
CA ASN A 105 26.13 1.19 -36.40
C ASN A 105 25.84 -0.31 -36.13
N ILE A 106 25.62 -0.66 -34.86
CA ILE A 106 25.44 -2.05 -34.40
C ILE A 106 23.96 -2.47 -34.45
N TYR A 107 23.03 -1.53 -34.64
CA TYR A 107 21.60 -1.81 -34.51
C TYR A 107 21.12 -2.90 -35.45
N ALA A 108 20.80 -4.05 -34.87
CA ALA A 108 19.91 -5.01 -35.48
C ALA A 108 18.45 -4.56 -35.23
N PHE A 109 17.56 -4.97 -36.14
CA PHE A 109 16.12 -4.76 -35.97
C PHE A 109 15.60 -5.31 -34.62
N SER A 110 16.22 -6.39 -34.12
CA SER A 110 15.93 -6.99 -32.81
C SER A 110 16.14 -6.03 -31.64
N ASP A 111 17.16 -5.18 -31.69
CA ASP A 111 17.55 -4.31 -30.57
C ASP A 111 16.56 -3.16 -30.42
N ILE A 112 16.12 -2.61 -31.55
CA ILE A 112 15.07 -1.60 -31.61
C ILE A 112 13.74 -2.19 -31.10
N PHE A 113 13.44 -3.43 -31.47
CA PHE A 113 12.22 -4.11 -31.02
C PHE A 113 12.22 -4.35 -29.50
N ILE A 114 13.33 -4.84 -28.94
CA ILE A 114 13.49 -5.00 -27.48
C ILE A 114 13.34 -3.65 -26.78
N CYS A 115 13.95 -2.60 -27.32
CA CYS A 115 13.85 -1.25 -26.79
C CYS A 115 12.40 -0.73 -26.73
N MET A 116 11.61 -0.98 -27.78
CA MET A 116 10.19 -0.64 -27.84
C MET A 116 9.37 -1.40 -26.80
N ILE A 117 9.67 -2.68 -26.56
CA ILE A 117 9.00 -3.49 -25.51
C ILE A 117 9.24 -2.87 -24.13
N PHE A 118 10.47 -2.47 -23.82
CA PHE A 118 10.78 -1.82 -22.54
C PHE A 118 10.01 -0.50 -22.40
N LEU A 119 10.00 0.37 -23.41
CA LEU A 119 9.25 1.63 -23.40
C LEU A 119 7.74 1.42 -23.15
N ILE A 120 7.12 0.47 -23.87
CA ILE A 120 5.70 0.15 -23.70
C ILE A 120 5.42 -0.35 -22.26
N CYS A 121 6.30 -1.19 -21.71
CA CYS A 121 6.20 -1.67 -20.33
C CYS A 121 6.26 -0.53 -19.29
N TYR A 122 6.90 0.60 -19.59
CA TYR A 122 6.99 1.74 -18.66
C TYR A 122 5.74 2.62 -18.60
N ILE A 123 4.94 2.66 -19.66
CA ILE A 123 3.77 3.57 -19.76
C ILE A 123 2.78 3.37 -18.59
N PRO A 124 2.36 2.13 -18.23
CA PRO A 124 1.46 1.91 -17.10
C PRO A 124 2.03 2.42 -15.76
N PHE A 125 3.37 2.36 -15.59
CA PHE A 125 4.03 2.83 -14.37
C PHE A 125 4.01 4.34 -14.24
N LEU A 126 4.31 5.06 -15.33
CA LEU A 126 4.19 6.52 -15.38
C LEU A 126 2.76 6.98 -15.06
N ILE A 127 1.76 6.34 -15.68
CA ILE A 127 0.35 6.64 -15.44
C ILE A 127 -0.02 6.44 -13.97
N THR A 128 0.42 5.34 -13.36
CA THR A 128 0.15 5.03 -11.95
C THR A 128 0.80 6.06 -11.04
N LEU A 129 2.06 6.40 -11.29
CA LEU A 129 2.81 7.37 -10.49
C LEU A 129 2.17 8.77 -10.54
N ILE A 130 1.78 9.23 -11.74
CA ILE A 130 1.08 10.51 -11.93
C ILE A 130 -0.27 10.50 -11.22
N LYS A 131 -1.05 9.41 -11.34
CA LYS A 131 -2.35 9.27 -10.68
C LYS A 131 -2.22 9.36 -9.16
N THR A 132 -1.25 8.64 -8.59
CA THR A 132 -0.98 8.67 -7.14
C THR A 132 -0.51 10.05 -6.69
N TYR A 133 0.45 10.66 -7.39
CA TYR A 133 0.97 11.99 -7.07
C TYR A 133 -0.13 13.08 -7.06
N ARG A 134 -0.98 13.09 -8.10
CA ARG A 134 -2.10 14.04 -8.18
C ARG A 134 -3.11 13.86 -7.05
N LYS A 135 -3.31 12.63 -6.57
CA LYS A 135 -4.17 12.34 -5.42
C LYS A 135 -3.52 12.79 -4.12
N ASP A 136 -2.25 12.45 -3.91
CA ASP A 136 -1.49 12.84 -2.72
C ASP A 136 -1.46 14.35 -2.54
N ILE A 137 -1.23 15.14 -3.60
CA ILE A 137 -1.23 16.61 -3.50
C ILE A 137 -2.61 17.17 -3.12
N LYS A 138 -3.68 16.61 -3.70
CA LYS A 138 -5.04 17.06 -3.39
C LYS A 138 -5.39 16.78 -1.92
N LEU A 139 -4.85 15.72 -1.35
CA LEU A 139 -5.24 15.20 -0.04
C LEU A 139 -4.26 15.56 1.08
N ALA A 140 -3.01 15.93 0.76
CA ALA A 140 -2.03 16.45 1.71
C ALA A 140 -2.42 17.82 2.30
N LYS A 141 -3.49 18.43 1.80
CA LYS A 141 -4.08 19.67 2.35
C LYS A 141 -4.99 19.40 3.55
N GLU A 142 -5.31 18.14 3.82
CA GLU A 142 -6.26 17.75 4.86
C GLU A 142 -5.65 16.70 5.79
N ASN A 143 -6.05 16.72 7.06
CA ASN A 143 -5.60 15.73 8.02
C ASN A 143 -6.44 14.46 7.91
N PRO A 144 -5.84 13.29 7.65
CA PRO A 144 -6.57 12.03 7.61
C PRO A 144 -7.12 11.71 9.00
N ILE A 145 -8.34 11.18 9.05
CA ILE A 145 -9.00 10.79 10.30
C ILE A 145 -8.49 9.44 10.78
N PHE A 146 -8.32 8.47 9.87
CA PHE A 146 -7.73 7.15 10.15
C PHE A 146 -7.41 6.35 8.87
N TYR A 147 -6.70 5.23 9.01
CA TYR A 147 -6.35 4.32 7.92
C TYR A 147 -7.25 3.10 7.90
N ILE A 148 -7.57 2.59 6.73
CA ILE A 148 -8.27 1.33 6.55
C ILE A 148 -7.35 0.35 5.78
N GLN A 149 -6.97 -0.75 6.44
CA GLN A 149 -6.02 -1.71 5.88
C GLN A 149 -6.61 -2.60 4.79
N SER A 150 -6.05 -2.55 3.57
CA SER A 150 -6.27 -3.61 2.57
C SER A 150 -5.37 -4.81 2.86
N TYR A 151 -5.93 -5.99 3.16
CA TYR A 151 -5.14 -7.23 3.24
C TYR A 151 -4.51 -7.59 1.87
N LYS A 152 -3.47 -8.44 1.92
CA LYS A 152 -2.70 -8.96 0.78
C LYS A 152 -3.48 -9.90 -0.16
N GLU A 153 -4.61 -9.45 -0.69
CA GLU A 153 -5.17 -10.08 -1.89
C GLU A 153 -4.58 -9.45 -3.12
N SER A 154 -4.26 -10.29 -4.09
CA SER A 154 -3.77 -9.79 -5.37
C SER A 154 -4.89 -9.11 -6.10
N ALA A 155 -4.78 -7.79 -6.27
CA ALA A 155 -5.59 -7.07 -7.23
C ALA A 155 -5.45 -7.72 -8.62
N TRP A 156 -6.45 -7.53 -9.49
CA TRP A 156 -6.35 -7.95 -10.90
C TRP A 156 -5.06 -7.45 -11.56
N TYR A 157 -4.64 -6.23 -11.21
CA TYR A 157 -3.37 -5.66 -11.62
C TYR A 157 -2.15 -6.47 -11.13
N GLU A 158 -2.14 -6.99 -9.90
CA GLU A 158 -1.06 -7.89 -9.45
C GLU A 158 -1.05 -9.21 -10.19
N ASN A 159 -2.21 -9.75 -10.52
CA ASN A 159 -2.29 -10.98 -11.31
C ASN A 159 -1.76 -10.78 -12.73
N ILE A 160 -1.86 -9.57 -13.28
CA ILE A 160 -1.21 -9.19 -14.54
C ILE A 160 0.29 -8.94 -14.34
N LEU A 161 0.72 -8.24 -13.29
CA LEU A 161 2.12 -7.90 -13.08
C LEU A 161 3.00 -9.10 -12.69
N LYS A 162 2.45 -10.10 -11.99
CA LYS A 162 3.17 -11.32 -11.59
C LYS A 162 3.84 -12.05 -12.76
N PRO A 163 3.15 -12.39 -13.87
CA PRO A 163 3.79 -13.06 -15.01
C PRO A 163 4.86 -12.18 -15.64
N PHE A 164 4.67 -10.86 -15.75
CA PHE A 164 5.72 -9.97 -16.26
C PHE A 164 6.95 -9.97 -15.35
N LYS A 165 6.78 -9.92 -14.03
CA LYS A 165 7.90 -10.06 -13.08
C LYS A 165 8.68 -11.36 -13.32
N TRP A 166 7.97 -12.48 -13.44
CA TRP A 166 8.61 -13.77 -13.71
C TRP A 166 9.29 -13.82 -15.08
N LEU A 167 8.68 -13.21 -16.11
CA LEU A 167 9.28 -13.08 -17.43
C LEU A 167 10.61 -12.33 -17.36
N PHE A 168 10.66 -11.18 -16.68
CA PHE A 168 11.92 -10.43 -16.51
C PHE A 168 12.97 -11.18 -15.69
N ILE A 169 12.57 -11.95 -14.65
CA ILE A 169 13.48 -12.81 -13.89
C ILE A 169 14.06 -13.90 -14.79
N ILE A 170 13.23 -14.58 -15.58
CA ILE A 170 13.67 -15.64 -16.49
C ILE A 170 14.58 -15.05 -17.57
N SER A 171 14.23 -13.91 -18.18
CA SER A 171 15.07 -13.23 -19.17
C SER A 171 16.42 -12.82 -18.59
N PHE A 172 16.46 -12.31 -17.35
CA PHE A 172 17.71 -11.98 -16.66
C PHE A 172 18.61 -13.21 -16.50
N LEU A 173 18.05 -14.33 -16.02
CA LEU A 173 18.79 -15.57 -15.84
C LEU A 173 19.31 -16.16 -17.16
N LEU A 174 18.48 -16.13 -18.22
CA LEU A 174 18.88 -16.60 -19.54
C LEU A 174 20.05 -15.79 -20.09
N ASN A 175 20.01 -14.45 -20.01
CA ASN A 175 21.10 -13.59 -20.48
C ASN A 175 22.41 -13.82 -19.69
N ILE A 176 22.31 -14.07 -18.38
CA ILE A 176 23.48 -14.45 -17.57
C ILE A 176 24.08 -15.77 -18.05
N ILE A 177 23.24 -16.79 -18.27
CA ILE A 177 23.71 -18.10 -18.72
C ILE A 177 24.40 -17.98 -20.09
N VAL A 178 23.77 -17.30 -21.06
CA VAL A 178 24.34 -17.07 -22.39
C VAL A 178 25.70 -16.39 -22.27
N TYR A 179 25.79 -15.30 -21.50
CA TYR A 179 27.04 -14.57 -21.30
C TYR A 179 28.16 -15.46 -20.73
N PHE A 180 27.88 -16.28 -19.72
CA PHE A 180 28.89 -17.19 -19.15
C PHE A 180 29.28 -18.32 -20.11
N THR A 181 28.35 -18.81 -20.93
CA THR A 181 28.66 -19.83 -21.95
C THR A 181 29.56 -19.29 -23.06
N GLU A 182 29.36 -18.04 -23.46
CA GLU A 182 30.13 -17.38 -24.52
C GLU A 182 31.44 -16.76 -24.01
N LEU A 183 31.57 -16.50 -22.71
CA LEU A 183 32.78 -15.89 -22.13
C LEU A 183 34.08 -16.63 -22.50
N ASN A 184 34.02 -17.96 -22.62
CA ASN A 184 35.18 -18.79 -22.97
C ASN A 184 35.50 -18.80 -24.47
N THR A 185 34.55 -18.42 -25.32
CA THR A 185 34.71 -18.37 -26.79
C THR A 185 35.04 -16.97 -27.29
N ILE A 186 34.80 -15.93 -26.47
CA ILE A 186 35.09 -14.54 -26.82
C ILE A 186 36.60 -14.28 -26.83
N PRO A 187 37.15 -13.67 -27.91
CA PRO A 187 38.54 -13.23 -27.96
C PRO A 187 38.88 -12.25 -26.83
N LYS A 188 40.04 -12.40 -26.17
CA LYS A 188 40.44 -11.58 -25.02
C LYS A 188 40.33 -10.07 -25.24
N ASN A 189 40.62 -9.60 -26.45
CA ASN A 189 40.54 -8.19 -26.83
C ASN A 189 39.10 -7.67 -27.00
N LYS A 190 38.11 -8.56 -27.13
CA LYS A 190 36.69 -8.24 -27.25
C LYS A 190 35.91 -8.39 -25.95
N ILE A 191 36.46 -9.08 -24.95
CA ILE A 191 35.78 -9.32 -23.65
C ILE A 191 35.22 -8.02 -23.07
N LEU A 192 36.04 -6.96 -23.00
CA LEU A 192 35.61 -5.68 -22.42
C LEU A 192 34.42 -5.06 -23.18
N TYR A 193 34.41 -5.18 -24.51
CA TYR A 193 33.32 -4.69 -25.35
C TYR A 193 32.03 -5.48 -25.09
N GLU A 194 32.09 -6.82 -25.12
CA GLU A 194 30.93 -7.70 -24.87
C GLU A 194 30.37 -7.53 -23.45
N THR A 195 31.26 -7.34 -22.46
CA THR A 195 30.85 -7.02 -21.09
C THR A 195 30.11 -5.69 -21.00
N LEU A 196 30.62 -4.65 -21.68
CA LEU A 196 30.01 -3.31 -21.69
C LEU A 196 28.66 -3.29 -22.42
N GLU A 197 28.42 -4.21 -23.34
CA GLU A 197 27.12 -4.39 -23.99
C GLU A 197 26.12 -5.15 -23.09
N THR A 198 26.59 -6.19 -22.40
CA THR A 198 25.75 -7.07 -21.60
C THR A 198 25.33 -6.46 -20.25
N VAL A 199 26.23 -5.75 -19.57
CA VAL A 199 25.99 -5.20 -18.23
C VAL A 199 24.83 -4.19 -18.18
N PRO A 200 24.70 -3.22 -19.10
CA PRO A 200 23.57 -2.31 -19.15
C PRO A 200 22.23 -3.04 -19.34
N LEU A 201 22.19 -4.06 -20.19
CA LEU A 201 20.99 -4.87 -20.43
C LEU A 201 20.56 -5.62 -19.15
N LEU A 202 21.51 -6.28 -18.47
CA LEU A 202 21.24 -6.94 -17.19
C LEU A 202 20.77 -5.96 -16.11
N THR A 203 21.33 -4.75 -16.09
CA THR A 203 20.93 -3.69 -15.16
C THR A 203 19.48 -3.25 -15.41
N MET A 204 19.07 -3.13 -16.67
CA MET A 204 17.68 -2.82 -17.04
C MET A 204 16.71 -3.90 -16.55
N TYR A 205 17.03 -5.17 -16.77
CA TYR A 205 16.25 -6.29 -16.24
C TYR A 205 16.11 -6.24 -14.72
N LEU A 206 17.21 -5.99 -14.01
CA LEU A 206 17.24 -5.91 -12.55
C LEU A 206 16.37 -4.76 -12.03
N ILE A 207 16.47 -3.58 -12.64
CA ILE A 207 15.62 -2.44 -12.25
C ILE A 207 14.14 -2.75 -12.52
N MET A 208 13.80 -3.40 -13.64
CA MET A 208 12.42 -3.82 -13.90
C MET A 208 11.92 -4.77 -12.80
N ILE A 209 12.69 -5.79 -12.43
CA ILE A 209 12.33 -6.71 -11.34
C ILE A 209 12.06 -5.97 -10.03
N ILE A 210 12.87 -4.96 -9.70
CA ILE A 210 12.68 -4.11 -8.51
C ILE A 210 11.41 -3.28 -8.65
N ILE A 211 11.19 -2.59 -9.77
CA ILE A 211 10.00 -1.75 -10.02
C ILE A 211 8.72 -2.60 -9.88
N PHE A 212 8.66 -3.78 -10.52
CA PHE A 212 7.53 -4.70 -10.39
C PHE A 212 7.32 -5.20 -8.96
N SER A 213 8.38 -5.28 -8.15
CA SER A 213 8.30 -5.68 -6.74
C SER A 213 7.84 -4.54 -5.83
N CYS A 214 8.27 -3.31 -6.10
CA CYS A 214 7.88 -2.11 -5.35
C CYS A 214 6.44 -1.67 -5.61
N LEU A 215 5.88 -2.02 -6.77
CA LEU A 215 4.54 -1.61 -7.19
C LEU A 215 3.42 -2.57 -6.78
N SER A 216 3.70 -3.57 -5.92
CA SER A 216 2.66 -4.46 -5.39
C SER A 216 1.66 -3.64 -4.55
N PRO A 217 0.37 -3.51 -4.95
CA PRO A 217 -0.67 -2.83 -4.18
C PRO A 217 -0.91 -3.43 -2.78
N LYS A 218 -0.31 -4.58 -2.44
CA LYS A 218 -0.21 -5.12 -1.07
C LYS A 218 0.25 -4.14 0.01
N VAL A 219 0.80 -2.97 -0.35
CA VAL A 219 1.34 -1.95 0.56
C VAL A 219 0.46 -0.69 0.63
N GLN A 220 -0.70 -0.68 -0.03
CA GLN A 220 -1.55 0.51 -0.09
C GLN A 220 -2.66 0.47 0.96
N ASN A 221 -2.65 1.47 1.83
CA ASN A 221 -3.72 1.69 2.81
C ASN A 221 -4.83 2.53 2.15
N ASN A 222 -6.08 2.19 2.43
CA ASN A 222 -7.17 3.12 2.22
C ASN A 222 -7.12 4.14 3.37
N ILE A 223 -7.57 5.36 3.13
CA ILE A 223 -7.46 6.45 4.10
C ILE A 223 -8.80 7.15 4.17
N VAL A 224 -9.27 7.46 5.37
CA VAL A 224 -10.49 8.23 5.56
C VAL A 224 -10.14 9.69 5.86
N TYR A 225 -10.80 10.59 5.15
CA TYR A 225 -10.75 12.04 5.30
C TYR A 225 -12.13 12.56 5.72
N PRO A 226 -12.21 13.79 6.27
CA PRO A 226 -13.50 14.43 6.57
C PRO A 226 -14.45 14.46 5.37
N ASP A 227 -13.91 14.64 4.16
CA ASP A 227 -14.72 14.79 2.94
C ASP A 227 -15.01 13.47 2.21
N GLY A 228 -14.34 12.38 2.59
CA GLY A 228 -14.55 11.07 1.95
C GLY A 228 -13.44 10.06 2.18
N ILE A 229 -13.52 8.94 1.46
CA ILE A 229 -12.60 7.81 1.58
C ILE A 229 -11.66 7.79 0.37
N LEU A 230 -10.36 7.92 0.61
CA LEU A 230 -9.33 7.68 -0.38
C LEU A 230 -9.02 6.18 -0.46
N THR A 231 -9.24 5.59 -1.63
CA THR A 231 -8.75 4.25 -1.95
C THR A 231 -7.65 4.33 -3.01
N PHE A 232 -6.96 3.21 -3.23
CA PHE A 232 -5.98 3.11 -4.32
C PHE A 232 -6.57 3.56 -5.67
N GLN A 233 -7.82 3.18 -5.95
CA GLN A 233 -8.46 3.40 -7.23
C GLN A 233 -9.05 4.81 -7.36
N SER A 234 -9.68 5.35 -6.32
CA SER A 234 -10.39 6.63 -6.39
C SER A 234 -10.62 7.26 -5.02
N PHE A 235 -10.87 8.56 -5.00
CA PHE A 235 -11.48 9.22 -3.85
C PHE A 235 -13.00 9.08 -3.95
N ILE A 236 -13.63 8.73 -2.83
CA ILE A 236 -15.07 8.47 -2.70
C ILE A 236 -15.65 9.49 -1.72
N PRO A 237 -16.30 10.54 -2.21
CA PRO A 237 -17.02 11.48 -1.36
C PRO A 237 -18.13 10.80 -0.54
N TRP A 238 -18.36 11.23 0.70
CA TRP A 238 -19.41 10.66 1.56
C TRP A 238 -20.80 10.74 0.93
N ASN A 239 -21.11 11.85 0.27
CA ASN A 239 -22.41 12.07 -0.38
C ASN A 239 -22.75 11.06 -1.48
N ASN A 240 -21.75 10.36 -2.04
CA ASN A 240 -21.93 9.33 -3.06
C ASN A 240 -22.24 7.96 -2.48
N ILE A 241 -22.01 7.76 -1.18
CA ILE A 241 -22.27 6.50 -0.47
C ILE A 241 -23.76 6.49 -0.07
N ALA A 242 -24.46 5.42 -0.46
CA ALA A 242 -25.88 5.21 -0.16
C ALA A 242 -26.09 4.37 1.11
N GLY A 243 -25.07 3.63 1.51
CA GLY A 243 -25.07 2.76 2.68
C GLY A 243 -23.85 1.85 2.68
N TYR A 244 -23.58 1.24 3.82
CA TYR A 244 -22.48 0.31 3.99
C TYR A 244 -22.93 -0.94 4.75
N ARG A 245 -22.22 -2.05 4.57
CA ARG A 245 -22.40 -3.25 5.39
C ARG A 245 -21.10 -3.93 5.70
N TRP A 246 -21.06 -4.60 6.84
CA TRP A 246 -19.94 -5.48 7.19
C TRP A 246 -20.10 -6.85 6.53
N VAL A 247 -19.04 -7.30 5.88
CA VAL A 247 -18.91 -8.63 5.29
C VAL A 247 -17.74 -9.33 5.96
N LYS A 248 -18.04 -10.47 6.58
CA LYS A 248 -17.03 -11.33 7.20
C LYS A 248 -16.54 -12.32 6.14
N GLN A 249 -15.27 -12.21 5.77
CA GLN A 249 -14.62 -13.13 4.84
C GLN A 249 -13.59 -13.96 5.59
N HIS A 250 -13.39 -15.21 5.16
CA HIS A 250 -12.33 -16.06 5.67
C HIS A 250 -11.22 -16.14 4.62
N SER A 251 -10.04 -15.62 4.97
CA SER A 251 -8.85 -15.72 4.12
C SER A 251 -7.74 -16.41 4.90
N LYS A 252 -7.28 -17.56 4.42
CA LYS A 252 -6.18 -18.35 5.01
C LYS A 252 -6.34 -18.56 6.54
N ASN A 253 -7.50 -19.04 6.98
CA ASN A 253 -7.87 -19.27 8.39
C ASN A 253 -7.93 -18.02 9.29
N LYS A 254 -7.79 -16.81 8.74
CA LYS A 254 -8.03 -15.56 9.49
C LYS A 254 -9.38 -14.97 9.10
N VAL A 255 -10.12 -14.53 10.11
CA VAL A 255 -11.34 -13.73 9.92
C VAL A 255 -10.91 -12.35 9.45
N VAL A 256 -11.47 -11.91 8.33
CA VAL A 256 -11.23 -10.59 7.76
C VAL A 256 -12.56 -9.86 7.66
N TYR A 257 -12.61 -8.67 8.25
CA TYR A 257 -13.75 -7.79 8.15
C TYR A 257 -13.58 -6.89 6.93
N SER A 258 -14.62 -6.78 6.12
CA SER A 258 -14.66 -5.91 4.95
C SER A 258 -15.91 -5.08 4.98
N ILE A 259 -15.78 -3.79 4.69
CA ILE A 259 -16.92 -2.93 4.43
C ILE A 259 -17.23 -3.02 2.95
N GLU A 260 -18.46 -3.41 2.67
CA GLU A 260 -19.01 -3.31 1.33
C GLU A 260 -19.76 -1.99 1.22
N LEU A 261 -19.38 -1.14 0.26
CA LEU A 261 -20.04 0.14 0.00
C LEU A 261 -21.07 0.02 -1.13
N LYS A 262 -22.28 0.55 -0.90
CA LYS A 262 -23.28 0.78 -1.95
C LYS A 262 -23.26 2.24 -2.36
N PHE A 263 -23.24 2.50 -3.66
CA PHE A 263 -23.22 3.85 -4.20
C PHE A 263 -24.59 4.29 -4.71
N LYS A 264 -24.84 5.60 -4.72
CA LYS A 264 -26.06 6.19 -5.31
C LYS A 264 -26.03 6.04 -6.84
N LYS A 265 -27.18 5.76 -7.47
CA LYS A 265 -27.31 5.37 -8.90
C LYS A 265 -26.94 6.48 -9.91
N ASN A 266 -26.84 7.74 -9.47
CA ASN A 266 -26.69 8.93 -10.31
C ASN A 266 -25.37 9.71 -10.11
N SER A 267 -24.31 9.10 -9.55
CA SER A 267 -23.01 9.79 -9.40
C SER A 267 -22.27 9.89 -10.75
N SER A 268 -22.73 10.81 -11.60
CA SER A 268 -22.25 11.19 -12.92
C SER A 268 -20.90 11.94 -12.93
N SER A 269 -19.96 11.59 -12.05
CA SER A 269 -18.59 12.05 -12.22
C SER A 269 -17.89 11.12 -13.20
N ASN A 270 -17.46 11.67 -14.35
CA ASN A 270 -16.81 10.99 -15.48
C ASN A 270 -15.55 10.16 -15.15
N SER A 271 -15.16 10.00 -13.88
CA SER A 271 -14.10 9.12 -13.40
C SER A 271 -14.59 7.78 -12.84
N PHE A 272 -15.89 7.60 -12.61
CA PHE A 272 -16.47 6.36 -12.08
C PHE A 272 -17.09 5.51 -13.20
N LYS A 273 -16.26 4.99 -14.12
CA LYS A 273 -16.59 3.75 -14.82
C LYS A 273 -16.20 2.55 -13.93
N VAL A 274 -16.72 2.53 -12.70
CA VAL A 274 -16.67 1.33 -11.85
C VAL A 274 -17.92 0.56 -12.19
N SER A 275 -17.75 -0.49 -12.99
CA SER A 275 -18.80 -1.44 -13.31
C SER A 275 -19.47 -1.95 -12.03
N SER A 276 -20.68 -1.48 -11.74
CA SER A 276 -21.82 -2.20 -11.12
C SER A 276 -21.63 -3.11 -9.90
N TYR A 277 -20.47 -3.21 -9.28
CA TYR A 277 -20.22 -4.09 -8.15
C TYR A 277 -19.62 -3.28 -7.00
N SER A 278 -20.14 -3.58 -5.83
CA SER A 278 -19.75 -3.05 -4.55
C SER A 278 -18.24 -3.02 -4.34
N GLN A 279 -17.78 -1.98 -3.66
CA GLN A 279 -16.38 -1.86 -3.29
C GLN A 279 -16.17 -2.46 -1.91
N PHE A 280 -15.31 -3.48 -1.84
CA PHE A 280 -14.88 -4.08 -0.58
C PHE A 280 -13.65 -3.37 -0.07
N ILE A 281 -13.79 -2.76 1.10
CA ILE A 281 -12.72 -2.12 1.83
C ILE A 281 -12.44 -2.98 3.06
N LYS A 282 -11.34 -3.72 3.07
CA LYS A 282 -10.95 -4.53 4.22
C LYS A 282 -10.56 -3.63 5.39
N VAL A 283 -10.89 -4.02 6.60
CA VAL A 283 -10.66 -3.21 7.81
C VAL A 283 -10.03 -4.10 8.88
N SER A 284 -9.08 -3.53 9.63
CA SER A 284 -8.58 -4.16 10.85
C SER A 284 -9.72 -4.34 11.85
N SER A 285 -9.71 -5.45 12.58
CA SER A 285 -10.74 -5.71 13.59
C SER A 285 -10.75 -4.62 14.68
N TYR A 286 -9.58 -4.04 14.96
CA TYR A 286 -9.39 -2.96 15.94
C TYR A 286 -9.97 -1.62 15.51
N GLN A 287 -10.18 -1.41 14.20
CA GLN A 287 -10.69 -0.15 13.68
C GLN A 287 -12.20 -0.17 13.47
N MET A 288 -12.87 -1.33 13.57
CA MET A 288 -14.28 -1.49 13.20
C MET A 288 -15.23 -0.51 13.88
N ASN A 289 -15.18 -0.37 15.22
CA ASN A 289 -16.09 0.55 15.92
C ASN A 289 -15.81 2.01 15.52
N LEU A 290 -14.53 2.34 15.32
CA LEU A 290 -14.09 3.67 14.93
C LEU A 290 -14.62 4.01 13.53
N VAL A 291 -14.63 3.01 12.63
CA VAL A 291 -15.24 3.16 11.31
C VAL A 291 -16.75 3.33 11.42
N ASP A 292 -17.42 2.53 12.23
CA ASP A 292 -18.88 2.66 12.44
C ASP A 292 -19.27 4.04 12.99
N GLU A 293 -18.48 4.59 13.91
CA GLU A 293 -18.68 5.93 14.43
C GLU A 293 -18.54 6.99 13.35
N ILE A 294 -17.53 6.88 12.49
CA ILE A 294 -17.30 7.84 11.42
C ILE A 294 -18.37 7.76 10.33
N PHE A 295 -18.84 6.56 9.99
CA PHE A 295 -19.96 6.41 9.06
C PHE A 295 -21.26 6.99 9.62
N LYS A 296 -21.52 6.81 10.93
CA LYS A 296 -22.67 7.42 11.61
C LYS A 296 -22.58 8.95 11.66
N LEU A 297 -21.40 9.50 11.94
CA LEU A 297 -21.17 10.95 11.94
C LEU A 297 -21.41 11.59 10.55
N ASN A 298 -21.29 10.80 9.48
CA ASN A 298 -21.53 11.24 8.10
C ASN A 298 -22.91 10.81 7.56
N ASP A 299 -23.86 10.46 8.44
CA ASP A 299 -25.23 10.05 8.10
C ASP A 299 -25.31 8.87 7.10
N ILE A 300 -24.31 7.97 7.12
CA ILE A 300 -24.30 6.78 6.26
C ILE A 300 -24.94 5.61 7.00
N GLU A 301 -26.05 5.12 6.47
CA GLU A 301 -26.82 4.02 7.04
C GLU A 301 -26.08 2.67 6.96
N HIS A 302 -25.99 1.97 8.09
CA HIS A 302 -25.57 0.57 8.14
C HIS A 302 -26.71 -0.35 7.70
N ARG A 303 -26.48 -1.18 6.68
CA ARG A 303 -27.48 -2.09 6.12
C ARG A 303 -27.11 -3.55 6.34
N GLN A 304 -28.10 -4.41 6.50
CA GLN A 304 -27.87 -5.87 6.51
C GLN A 304 -27.76 -6.43 5.09
N PHE A 305 -28.52 -5.86 4.14
CA PHE A 305 -28.58 -6.29 2.76
C PHE A 305 -28.63 -5.09 1.81
N PHE A 306 -28.16 -5.29 0.57
CA PHE A 306 -28.17 -4.29 -0.49
C PHE A 306 -29.19 -4.61 -1.57
#